data_AF-A0A3T0V9V7-F1
#
_entry.id   AF-A0A3T0V9V7-F1
#
_cell.length_a   1.000
_cell.length_b   1.000
_cell.length_c   1.000
_cell.angle_alpha   90.00
_cell.angle_beta   90.00
_cell.angle_gamma   90.00
#
_symmetry.space_group_name_H-M   'P 1'
#
loop_
_entity.id
_entity.type
_entity.pdbx_description
1 polymer ?
#
loop_
_entity_poly.entity_id
_entity_poly.type
_entity_poly.pdbx_seq_one_letter_code
_entity_poly.pdbx_strand_id
1 'polypeptide(L)'
;MYLNNPTAKNEAIYFETGKRLQSLPVVKMSLPVVASTFTSPSTPPGNYPRPLRKGEETTSLWIAPYVDSDDVYHQPATVLFVVKPSAWGQPRLN
;
A
#
# COMPACT_ATOMS: atom_id res chain seq x y z
N MET A 1 -48.58 -12.88 17.69
CA MET A 1 -47.19 -13.01 17.22
C MET A 1 -47.10 -12.30 15.89
N TYR A 2 -46.32 -11.22 15.79
CA TYR A 2 -46.08 -10.53 14.52
C TYR A 2 -44.67 -10.87 14.05
N LEU A 3 -44.57 -11.39 12.83
CA LEU A 3 -43.32 -11.75 12.19
C LEU A 3 -42.67 -10.45 11.66
N ASN A 4 -41.52 -10.08 12.21
CA ASN A 4 -40.75 -8.95 11.70
C ASN A 4 -40.13 -9.35 10.35
N ASN A 5 -40.70 -8.87 9.25
CA ASN A 5 -40.10 -8.96 7.91
C ASN A 5 -39.16 -7.74 7.70
N PRO A 6 -37.83 -7.91 7.73
CA PRO A 6 -36.89 -6.79 7.63
C PRO A 6 -36.79 -6.17 6.22
N THR A 7 -37.44 -6.77 5.21
CA THR A 7 -37.29 -6.39 3.79
C THR A 7 -38.13 -5.16 3.39
N ALA A 8 -39.09 -4.71 4.19
CA ALA A 8 -39.98 -3.61 3.78
C ALA A 8 -39.40 -2.19 3.97
N LYS A 9 -38.18 -2.04 4.51
CA LYS A 9 -37.62 -0.72 4.89
C LYS A 9 -36.52 -0.17 3.98
N ASN A 10 -36.10 -0.88 2.94
CA ASN A 10 -35.00 -0.44 2.07
C ASN A 10 -35.44 -0.09 0.64
N GLU A 11 -36.72 -0.21 0.28
CA GLU A 11 -37.18 0.07 -1.10
C GLU A 11 -37.16 1.57 -1.47
N ALA A 12 -37.04 2.49 -0.51
CA ALA A 12 -37.03 3.93 -0.76
C ALA A 12 -35.63 4.52 -1.05
N ILE A 13 -34.56 3.72 -1.01
CA ILE A 13 -33.18 4.23 -1.16
C ILE A 13 -32.67 4.11 -2.62
N TYR A 14 -33.40 3.43 -3.50
CA TYR A 14 -32.88 3.01 -4.81
C TYR A 14 -33.26 3.88 -6.02
N PHE A 15 -33.90 5.04 -5.85
CA PHE A 15 -34.35 5.84 -7.01
C PHE A 15 -33.85 7.28 -7.13
N GLU A 16 -32.99 7.79 -6.23
CA GLU A 16 -32.64 9.23 -6.27
C GLU A 16 -31.17 9.58 -6.03
N THR A 17 -30.25 8.90 -6.72
CA THR A 17 -28.83 9.35 -6.80
C THR A 17 -28.33 9.53 -8.23
N GLY A 18 -29.19 9.35 -9.24
CA GLY A 18 -28.82 9.37 -10.66
C GLY A 18 -28.70 10.75 -11.31
N LYS A 19 -28.62 11.87 -10.57
CA LYS A 19 -28.57 13.20 -11.18
C LYS A 19 -27.65 14.15 -10.38
N ARG A 20 -26.60 14.63 -11.06
CA ARG A 20 -25.78 15.83 -10.75
C ARG A 20 -24.52 15.63 -9.90
N LEU A 21 -23.55 14.89 -10.42
CA LEU A 21 -22.14 15.21 -10.18
C LEU A 21 -21.71 16.27 -11.20
N GLN A 22 -21.92 17.54 -10.86
CA GLN A 22 -21.22 18.64 -11.54
C GLN A 22 -19.75 18.57 -11.10
N SER A 23 -18.83 18.42 -12.05
CA SER A 23 -17.40 18.39 -11.74
C SER A 23 -16.99 19.73 -11.14
N LEU A 24 -16.45 19.68 -9.92
CA LEU A 24 -15.73 20.80 -9.34
C LEU A 24 -14.42 20.98 -10.12
N PRO A 25 -13.94 22.22 -10.34
CA PRO A 25 -12.65 22.43 -11.00
C PRO A 25 -11.53 21.78 -10.17
N VAL A 26 -10.76 20.90 -10.79
CA VAL A 26 -9.54 20.34 -10.20
C VAL A 26 -8.49 21.44 -10.16
N VAL A 27 -8.30 22.06 -8.99
CA VAL A 27 -7.21 23.02 -8.77
C VAL A 27 -5.92 22.21 -8.60
N LYS A 28 -4.98 22.36 -9.54
CA LYS A 28 -3.61 21.83 -9.39
C LYS A 28 -2.87 22.67 -8.36
N MET A 29 -2.81 22.25 -7.10
CA MET A 29 -1.82 22.78 -6.17
C MET A 29 -0.44 22.24 -6.56
N SER A 30 0.40 23.07 -7.19
CA SER A 30 1.84 22.84 -7.26
C SER A 30 2.48 23.32 -5.96
N LEU A 31 2.48 22.49 -4.93
CA LEU A 31 3.32 22.76 -3.75
C LEU A 31 4.79 22.58 -4.17
N PRO A 32 5.71 23.47 -3.78
CA PRO A 32 7.13 23.25 -4.01
C PRO A 32 7.57 21.98 -3.26
N VAL A 33 8.15 21.03 -3.99
CA VAL A 33 8.84 19.90 -3.37
C VAL A 33 10.10 20.44 -2.70
N VAL A 34 10.05 20.65 -1.38
CA VAL A 34 11.25 20.96 -0.60
C VAL A 34 12.02 19.65 -0.47
N ALA A 35 13.08 19.51 -1.26
CA ALA A 35 14.01 18.41 -1.10
C ALA A 35 14.70 18.55 0.28
N SER A 36 14.36 17.68 1.23
CA SER A 36 15.13 17.57 2.46
C SER A 36 16.52 17.05 2.09
N THR A 37 17.52 17.94 2.16
CA THR A 37 18.92 17.53 2.09
C THR A 37 19.30 16.91 3.43
N PHE A 38 19.17 15.59 3.55
CA PHE A 38 19.79 14.87 4.66
C PHE A 38 21.31 14.89 4.43
N THR A 39 22.01 15.74 5.18
CA THR A 39 23.47 15.72 5.21
C THR A 39 23.93 14.66 6.21
N SER A 40 24.70 13.67 5.72
CA SER A 40 25.33 12.69 6.59
C SER A 40 26.24 13.40 7.60
N PRO A 41 26.25 13.01 8.89
CA PRO A 41 27.16 13.57 9.87
C PRO A 41 28.62 13.39 9.43
N SER A 42 29.48 14.35 9.80
CA SER A 42 30.92 14.27 9.54
C SER A 42 31.50 13.03 10.21
N THR A 43 31.94 12.08 9.40
CA THR A 43 32.71 10.92 9.88
C THR A 43 34.10 11.41 10.27
N PRO A 44 34.57 11.18 11.51
CA PRO A 44 35.95 11.49 11.89
C PRO A 44 36.93 10.78 10.95
N PRO A 45 38.18 11.25 10.79
CA PRO A 45 39.18 10.52 10.02
C PRO A 45 39.49 9.17 10.69
N GLY A 46 39.30 8.06 9.96
CA GLY A 46 39.54 6.70 10.45
C GLY A 46 39.20 5.64 9.40
N ASN A 47 39.79 4.45 9.51
CA ASN A 47 39.44 3.30 8.68
C ASN A 47 38.20 2.59 9.26
N TYR A 48 37.02 3.13 8.98
CA TYR A 48 35.77 2.49 9.35
C TYR A 48 35.45 1.39 8.34
N PRO A 49 35.23 0.13 8.76
CA PRO A 49 34.76 -0.87 7.82
C PRO A 49 33.38 -0.47 7.33
N ARG A 50 33.18 -0.63 6.02
CA ARG A 50 31.91 -0.37 5.36
C ARG A 50 30.79 -1.12 6.09
N PRO A 51 29.69 -0.45 6.48
CA PRO A 51 28.55 -1.14 7.07
C PRO A 51 28.07 -2.24 6.12
N LEU A 52 28.00 -3.48 6.61
CA LEU A 52 27.49 -4.59 5.82
C LEU A 52 25.97 -4.54 5.82
N ARG A 53 25.34 -4.38 4.64
CA ARG A 53 23.90 -4.57 4.51
C ARG A 53 23.58 -6.06 4.55
N LYS A 54 22.67 -6.46 5.44
CA LYS A 54 21.97 -7.74 5.31
C LYS A 54 20.74 -7.51 4.45
N GLY A 55 20.62 -8.25 3.34
CA GLY A 55 19.45 -8.20 2.46
C GLY A 55 18.20 -8.72 3.16
N GLU A 56 17.03 -8.37 2.63
CA GLU A 56 15.77 -8.95 3.10
C GLU A 56 15.66 -10.42 2.71
N GLU A 57 14.90 -11.17 3.52
CA GLU A 57 14.43 -12.51 3.17
C GLU A 57 12.98 -12.39 2.76
N THR A 58 12.65 -12.90 1.57
CA THR A 58 11.29 -12.88 1.04
C THR A 58 10.74 -14.30 0.88
N THR A 59 9.42 -14.41 0.93
CA THR A 59 8.68 -15.63 0.57
C THR A 59 7.63 -15.30 -0.49
N SER A 60 7.18 -16.32 -1.20
CA SER A 60 6.21 -16.18 -2.29
C SER A 60 4.95 -17.02 -2.07
N LEU A 61 3.82 -16.49 -2.53
CA LEU A 61 2.56 -17.22 -2.64
C LEU A 61 2.07 -17.15 -4.08
N TRP A 62 1.82 -18.30 -4.68
CA TRP A 62 1.15 -18.37 -5.98
C TRP A 62 -0.35 -18.41 -5.80
N ILE A 63 -1.05 -17.59 -6.59
CA ILE A 63 -2.50 -17.51 -6.62
C ILE A 63 -2.95 -18.02 -7.98
N ALA A 64 -3.73 -19.10 -7.95
CA ALA A 64 -4.36 -19.67 -9.12
C ALA A 64 -5.33 -18.68 -9.76
N PRO A 65 -5.61 -18.78 -11.08
CA PRO A 65 -6.68 -18.01 -11.68
C PRO A 65 -8.05 -18.42 -11.11
N TYR A 66 -8.96 -17.47 -10.99
CA TYR A 66 -10.32 -17.71 -10.49
C TYR A 66 -11.31 -16.70 -11.09
N VAL A 67 -12.60 -17.01 -10.97
CA VAL A 67 -13.71 -16.11 -11.31
C VAL A 67 -14.39 -15.72 -10.00
N ASP A 68 -14.69 -14.43 -9.81
CA ASP A 68 -15.35 -13.93 -8.60
C ASP A 68 -16.89 -13.94 -8.71
N SER A 69 -17.56 -13.36 -7.71
CA SER A 69 -19.02 -13.29 -7.67
C SER A 69 -19.65 -12.41 -8.74
N ASP A 70 -18.86 -11.52 -9.34
CA ASP A 70 -19.30 -10.56 -10.37
C ASP A 70 -18.94 -11.07 -11.78
N ASP A 71 -18.58 -12.37 -11.90
CA ASP A 71 -18.18 -13.04 -13.13
C ASP A 71 -16.90 -12.44 -13.77
N VAL A 72 -16.03 -11.83 -12.96
CA VAL A 72 -14.76 -11.27 -13.41
C VAL A 72 -13.66 -12.33 -13.33
N TYR A 73 -12.97 -12.55 -14.45
CA TYR A 73 -11.80 -13.42 -14.50
C TYR A 73 -10.55 -12.72 -13.95
N HIS A 74 -9.95 -13.31 -12.92
CA HIS A 74 -8.68 -12.88 -12.33
C HIS A 74 -7.52 -13.71 -12.87
N GLN A 75 -6.50 -13.02 -13.40
CA GLN A 75 -5.28 -13.64 -13.90
C GLN A 75 -4.46 -14.26 -12.76
N PRO A 76 -3.65 -15.31 -13.03
CA PRO A 76 -2.76 -15.86 -12.03
C PRO A 76 -1.72 -14.82 -11.60
N ALA A 77 -1.35 -14.84 -10.32
CA ALA A 77 -0.37 -13.90 -9.77
C ALA A 77 0.53 -14.58 -8.74
N THR A 78 1.72 -14.01 -8.54
CA THR A 78 2.61 -14.36 -7.42
C THR A 78 2.79 -13.14 -6.54
N VAL A 79 2.48 -13.28 -5.26
CA VAL A 79 2.68 -12.23 -4.26
C VAL A 79 3.95 -12.53 -3.48
N LEU A 80 4.73 -11.48 -3.21
CA LEU A 80 5.96 -11.57 -2.43
C LEU A 80 5.78 -10.87 -1.08
N PHE A 81 6.25 -11.50 -0.02
CA PHE A 81 6.25 -10.96 1.34
C PHE A 81 7.66 -10.87 1.87
N VAL A 82 7.97 -9.81 2.60
CA VAL A 82 9.22 -9.72 3.38
C VAL A 82 9.01 -10.45 4.69
N VAL A 83 9.72 -11.57 4.88
CA VAL A 83 9.68 -12.37 6.12
C VAL A 83 10.71 -11.85 7.12
N LYS A 84 11.86 -11.40 6.62
CA LYS A 84 12.86 -10.69 7.44
C LYS A 84 13.24 -9.38 6.75
N PRO A 85 13.06 -8.23 7.41
CA PRO A 85 13.43 -6.96 6.83
C PRO A 85 14.96 -6.88 6.69
N SER A 86 15.40 -6.14 5.67
CA SER A 86 16.82 -5.79 5.55
C SER A 86 17.26 -4.86 6.66
N ALA A 87 18.51 -5.01 7.08
CA ALA A 87 19.11 -4.17 8.10
C ALA A 87 20.55 -3.85 7.74
N TRP A 88 20.99 -2.64 8.11
CA TRP A 88 22.40 -2.32 8.14
C TRP A 88 23.02 -2.95 9.39
N GLY A 89 24.14 -3.65 9.22
CA GLY A 89 24.93 -4.13 10.34
C GLY A 89 25.65 -2.98 11.04
N GLN A 90 25.97 -3.16 12.33
CA GLN A 90 26.86 -2.24 13.03
C GLN A 90 28.24 -2.24 12.38
N PRO A 91 28.86 -1.06 12.18
CA PRO A 91 30.27 -0.98 11.81
C PRO A 91 31.10 -1.72 12.86
N ARG A 92 31.95 -2.66 12.44
CA ARG A 92 32.89 -3.31 13.36
C ARG A 92 33.99 -2.31 13.68
N LEU A 93 34.15 -1.90 14.94
CA LEU A 93 35.35 -1.18 15.35
C LEU A 93 36.38 -2.25 15.74
N ASN A 94 37.57 -2.21 15.12
CA ASN A 94 38.70 -3.08 15.47
C ASN A 94 39.45 -2.52 16.67
#